data_AF-A0A3S5GYB7-F1
#
_entry.id   AF-A0A3S5GYB7-F1
#
_cell.length_a   1.000
_cell.length_b   1.000
_cell.length_c   1.000
_cell.angle_alpha   90.00
_cell.angle_beta   90.00
_cell.angle_gamma   90.00
#
_symmetry.space_group_name_H-M   'P 1'
#
loop_
_entity.id
_entity.type
_entity.pdbx_description
1 polymer ?
#
loop_
_entity_poly.entity_id
_entity_poly.type
_entity_poly.pdbx_seq_one_letter_code
_entity_poly.pdbx_strand_id
1 'polypeptide(L)'
;MELRGLSPDGRCKAYDSSADGVGWAEGCSMVVLKRLSDAQRDGDRILAVIRGSAVNQDGRSNGLTAPNGPSQETVIRRALEQAGIAGTAVGYVEGHGTGTPLGDSIELQSLGATLGEGRRGEQRLVVGSLKSNIGHTQAAAGVGGVLKAALALRHERIPKSLHVEEPLRTVGWEELGLRVASEAVPWARGAAPRFAGVSSFGISGTNAHVILEEAPPERAQEASASRSVHVLAVSARSASALTELAERYATRLRSAAASEIGDLCYTALSRRTHHAHRLAVVGETGADLARLLESTARDRASHASIEAEAESARKVVFVFPGQGGSGAAWGGSCWRGSACSARRSRRARRRSGSTSRGR
;
A
#
# COMPACT_ATOMS: atom_id res chain seq x y z
N MET A 1 -38.66 -14.02 -10.88
CA MET A 1 -38.70 -12.60 -10.49
C MET A 1 -37.41 -11.97 -11.01
N GLU A 2 -37.45 -11.36 -12.19
CA GLU A 2 -36.28 -10.67 -12.74
C GLU A 2 -36.02 -9.41 -11.90
N LEU A 3 -34.88 -9.36 -11.21
CA LEU A 3 -34.45 -8.16 -10.49
C LEU A 3 -34.10 -7.08 -11.53
N ARG A 4 -34.97 -6.07 -11.66
CA ARG A 4 -34.77 -4.87 -12.51
C ARG A 4 -33.71 -3.90 -11.95
N GLY A 5 -32.57 -4.43 -11.53
CA GLY A 5 -31.48 -3.68 -10.89
C GLY A 5 -30.20 -3.60 -11.72
N LEU A 6 -30.18 -4.16 -12.93
CA LEU A 6 -29.02 -4.15 -13.82
C LEU A 6 -29.05 -2.91 -14.71
N SER A 7 -27.90 -2.26 -14.85
CA SER A 7 -27.73 -1.21 -15.85
C SER A 7 -27.72 -1.82 -17.25
N PRO A 8 -28.53 -1.35 -18.22
CA PRO A 8 -28.55 -1.86 -19.58
C PRO A 8 -27.22 -1.75 -20.33
N ASP A 9 -26.39 -0.75 -20.01
CA ASP A 9 -25.07 -0.56 -20.61
C ASP A 9 -23.93 -1.17 -19.77
N GLY A 10 -24.27 -1.84 -18.66
CA GLY A 10 -23.34 -2.51 -17.77
C GLY A 10 -22.47 -1.57 -16.94
N ARG A 11 -22.80 -0.28 -16.84
CA ARG A 11 -21.99 0.70 -16.09
C ARG A 11 -22.63 1.07 -14.76
N CYS A 12 -21.80 1.27 -13.74
CA CYS A 12 -22.25 1.88 -12.49
C CYS A 12 -22.12 3.41 -12.61
N LYS A 13 -23.20 4.08 -13.01
CA LYS A 13 -23.27 5.55 -13.15
C LYS A 13 -23.56 6.23 -11.81
N ALA A 14 -22.71 5.95 -10.82
CA ALA A 14 -22.92 6.33 -9.43
C ALA A 14 -23.07 7.85 -9.27
N TYR A 15 -24.18 8.26 -8.64
CA TYR A 15 -24.55 9.65 -8.34
C TYR A 15 -24.81 10.56 -9.54
N ASP A 16 -24.92 10.00 -10.74
CA ASP A 16 -25.35 10.72 -11.93
C ASP A 16 -26.87 10.68 -12.08
N SER A 17 -27.46 11.67 -12.73
CA SER A 17 -28.90 11.73 -13.02
C SER A 17 -29.37 10.60 -13.96
N SER A 18 -28.47 10.01 -14.75
CA SER A 18 -28.72 8.88 -15.66
C SER A 18 -28.42 7.50 -15.05
N ALA A 19 -28.20 7.42 -13.73
CA ALA A 19 -28.12 6.16 -12.99
C ALA A 19 -29.32 5.26 -13.31
N ASP A 20 -29.08 4.01 -13.71
CA ASP A 20 -30.13 3.09 -14.18
C ASP A 20 -29.89 1.64 -13.75
N GLY A 21 -28.94 1.39 -12.84
CA GLY A 21 -28.68 0.07 -12.28
C GLY A 21 -27.21 -0.22 -12.02
N VAL A 22 -26.96 -1.47 -11.67
CA VAL A 22 -25.64 -2.00 -11.35
C VAL A 22 -24.99 -2.63 -12.57
N GLY A 23 -23.72 -2.31 -12.80
CA GLY A 23 -22.83 -3.06 -13.66
C GLY A 23 -22.03 -4.08 -12.85
N TRP A 24 -22.28 -5.39 -13.01
CA TRP A 24 -21.53 -6.42 -12.28
C TRP A 24 -20.10 -6.58 -12.80
N ALA A 25 -19.20 -6.95 -11.90
CA ALA A 25 -17.83 -7.25 -12.22
C ALA A 25 -17.26 -8.32 -11.30
N GLU A 26 -16.08 -8.82 -11.66
CA GLU A 26 -15.29 -9.74 -10.84
C GLU A 26 -14.12 -8.99 -10.19
N GLY A 27 -13.67 -9.47 -9.03
CA GLY A 27 -12.49 -8.90 -8.41
C GLY A 27 -12.00 -9.70 -7.22
N CYS A 28 -10.70 -9.61 -6.96
CA CYS A 28 -10.06 -10.10 -5.74
C CYS A 28 -9.24 -8.95 -5.14
N SER A 29 -9.37 -8.73 -3.84
CA SER A 29 -8.67 -7.65 -3.14
C SER A 29 -8.24 -8.14 -1.76
N MET A 30 -7.01 -7.82 -1.39
CA MET A 30 -6.41 -8.24 -0.13
C MET A 30 -5.69 -7.06 0.52
N VAL A 31 -5.77 -7.00 1.84
CA VAL A 31 -5.01 -6.08 2.67
C VAL A 31 -4.32 -6.87 3.78
N VAL A 32 -3.15 -6.42 4.20
CA VAL A 32 -2.44 -6.96 5.37
C VAL A 32 -2.59 -5.96 6.50
N LEU A 33 -3.22 -6.40 7.59
CA LEU A 33 -3.48 -5.57 8.76
C LEU A 33 -2.54 -5.92 9.89
N LYS A 34 -2.15 -4.89 10.62
CA LYS A 34 -1.35 -4.99 11.83
C LYS A 34 -1.74 -3.86 12.76
N ARG A 35 -1.57 -4.05 14.07
CA ARG A 35 -1.67 -2.92 14.99
C ARG A 35 -0.61 -1.88 14.62
N LEU A 36 -0.97 -0.61 14.68
CA LEU A 36 -0.10 0.49 14.28
C LEU A 36 1.25 0.45 15.02
N SER A 37 1.23 0.18 16.32
CA SER A 37 2.43 0.04 17.15
C SER A 37 3.36 -1.08 16.70
N ASP A 38 2.81 -2.23 16.29
CA ASP A 38 3.62 -3.34 15.79
C ASP A 38 4.17 -3.05 14.39
N ALA A 39 3.42 -2.33 13.55
CA ALA A 39 3.90 -1.92 12.22
C ALA A 39 5.07 -0.94 12.35
N GLN A 40 4.95 0.04 13.25
CA GLN A 40 6.03 0.98 13.56
C GLN A 40 7.25 0.29 14.17
N ARG A 41 7.05 -0.63 15.11
CA ARG A 41 8.14 -1.41 15.73
C ARG A 41 8.93 -2.20 14.70
N ASP A 42 8.24 -2.84 13.76
CA ASP A 42 8.88 -3.74 12.79
C ASP A 42 9.34 -2.99 11.52
N GLY A 43 9.16 -1.66 11.48
CA GLY A 43 9.54 -0.80 10.36
C GLY A 43 8.74 -1.07 9.09
N ASP A 44 7.48 -1.49 9.23
CA ASP A 44 6.60 -1.76 8.10
C ASP A 44 6.13 -0.46 7.45
N ARG A 45 6.00 -0.47 6.13
CA ARG A 45 5.36 0.65 5.42
C ARG A 45 3.87 0.67 5.74
N ILE A 46 3.40 1.77 6.29
CA ILE A 46 1.98 2.00 6.60
C ILE A 46 1.36 2.79 5.44
N LEU A 47 0.29 2.25 4.84
CA LEU A 47 -0.42 2.92 3.74
C LEU A 47 -1.54 3.85 4.25
N ALA A 48 -2.27 3.40 5.26
CA ALA A 48 -3.33 4.11 5.96
C ALA A 48 -3.58 3.42 7.32
N VAL A 49 -4.33 4.04 8.20
CA VAL A 49 -4.73 3.49 9.50
C VAL A 49 -6.24 3.34 9.54
N ILE A 50 -6.76 2.16 9.89
CA ILE A 50 -8.18 1.99 10.20
C ILE A 50 -8.40 2.55 11.61
N ARG A 51 -9.15 3.66 11.71
CA ARG A 51 -9.40 4.34 12.97
C ARG A 51 -10.67 3.88 13.68
N GLY A 52 -11.68 3.50 12.92
CA GLY A 52 -12.92 2.96 13.45
C GLY A 52 -13.70 2.25 12.35
N SER A 53 -14.55 1.30 12.74
CA SER A 53 -15.45 0.62 11.81
C SER A 53 -16.73 0.17 12.51
N ALA A 54 -17.84 0.17 11.80
CA ALA A 54 -19.09 -0.32 12.35
C ALA A 54 -19.82 -1.18 11.34
N VAL A 55 -20.63 -2.10 11.86
CA VAL A 55 -21.58 -2.90 11.09
C VAL A 55 -22.96 -2.83 11.75
N ASN A 56 -24.02 -2.83 10.95
CA ASN A 56 -25.40 -2.97 11.42
C ASN A 56 -26.30 -3.65 10.39
N GLN A 57 -27.61 -3.57 10.59
CA GLN A 57 -28.63 -4.16 9.73
C GLN A 57 -29.77 -3.17 9.47
N ASP A 58 -30.31 -3.18 8.25
CA ASP A 58 -31.47 -2.39 7.82
C ASP A 58 -32.76 -2.80 8.55
N GLY A 59 -32.82 -4.04 9.05
CA GLY A 59 -33.94 -4.55 9.83
C GLY A 59 -35.25 -4.51 9.06
N ARG A 60 -36.27 -3.82 9.61
CA ARG A 60 -37.59 -3.70 8.96
C ARG A 60 -37.59 -2.50 8.00
N SER A 61 -37.17 -2.74 6.76
CA SER A 61 -37.17 -1.77 5.66
C SER A 61 -38.39 -1.93 4.73
N ASN A 62 -38.50 -1.08 3.69
CA ASN A 62 -39.58 -1.10 2.68
C ASN A 62 -39.51 -2.29 1.70
N GLY A 63 -38.77 -3.34 2.05
CA GLY A 63 -38.57 -4.54 1.26
C GLY A 63 -37.22 -5.15 1.59
N LEU A 64 -37.10 -6.48 1.52
CA LEU A 64 -35.90 -7.21 1.92
C LEU A 64 -34.61 -6.69 1.27
N THR A 65 -34.70 -6.21 0.03
CA THR A 65 -33.57 -5.71 -0.76
C THR A 65 -33.53 -4.18 -0.87
N ALA A 66 -34.45 -3.47 -0.19
CA ALA A 66 -34.52 -2.02 -0.23
C ALA A 66 -33.61 -1.42 0.86
N PRO A 67 -32.71 -0.49 0.50
CA PRO A 67 -31.80 0.13 1.48
C PRO A 67 -32.55 0.99 2.49
N ASN A 68 -31.97 1.19 3.67
CA ASN A 68 -32.55 1.98 4.76
C ASN A 68 -31.64 3.15 5.21
N GLY A 69 -32.03 4.39 4.89
CA GLY A 69 -31.26 5.60 5.24
C GLY A 69 -30.93 5.74 6.73
N PRO A 70 -31.90 5.66 7.65
CA PRO A 70 -31.62 5.72 9.10
C PRO A 70 -30.60 4.69 9.59
N SER A 71 -30.59 3.49 8.99
CA SER A 71 -29.61 2.45 9.29
C SER A 71 -28.23 2.80 8.74
N GLN A 72 -28.14 3.37 7.53
CA GLN A 72 -26.89 3.90 6.98
C GLN A 72 -26.32 5.04 7.84
N GLU A 73 -27.16 5.99 8.26
CA GLU A 73 -26.72 7.05 9.16
C GLU A 73 -26.20 6.50 10.50
N THR A 74 -26.90 5.52 11.06
CA THR A 74 -26.52 4.89 12.33
C THR A 74 -25.16 4.19 12.23
N VAL A 75 -24.88 3.44 11.15
CA VAL A 75 -23.58 2.79 10.99
C VAL A 75 -22.46 3.81 10.79
N ILE A 76 -22.71 4.91 10.09
CA ILE A 76 -21.74 5.99 9.93
C ILE A 76 -21.42 6.64 11.28
N ARG A 77 -22.45 7.02 12.06
CA ARG A 77 -22.26 7.63 13.40
C ARG A 77 -21.46 6.70 14.34
N ARG A 78 -21.78 5.40 14.36
CA ARG A 78 -21.03 4.43 15.18
C ARG A 78 -19.57 4.29 14.76
N ALA A 79 -19.27 4.34 13.46
CA ALA A 79 -17.90 4.27 12.97
C ALA A 79 -17.10 5.54 13.35
N LEU A 80 -17.73 6.71 13.33
CA LEU A 80 -17.15 7.98 13.80
C LEU A 80 -16.89 7.96 15.31
N GLU A 81 -17.85 7.48 16.10
CA GLU A 81 -17.70 7.30 17.55
C GLU A 81 -16.52 6.39 17.88
N GLN A 82 -16.39 5.25 17.21
CA GLN A 82 -15.24 4.36 17.40
C GLN A 82 -13.91 5.00 16.97
N ALA A 83 -13.92 5.81 15.92
CA ALA A 83 -12.74 6.53 15.48
C ALA A 83 -12.36 7.71 16.40
N GLY A 84 -13.30 8.17 17.23
CA GLY A 84 -13.16 9.33 18.11
C GLY A 84 -13.04 10.64 17.34
N ILE A 85 -13.75 10.79 16.21
CA ILE A 85 -13.68 11.99 15.37
C ILE A 85 -15.08 12.56 15.07
N ALA A 86 -15.14 13.86 14.80
CA ALA A 86 -16.36 14.50 14.29
C ALA A 86 -16.57 14.18 12.79
N GLY A 87 -17.83 14.14 12.34
CA GLY A 87 -18.15 13.92 10.92
C GLY A 87 -17.55 14.97 9.97
N THR A 88 -17.35 16.20 10.46
CA THR A 88 -16.71 17.30 9.72
C THR A 88 -15.21 17.07 9.44
N ALA A 89 -14.57 16.13 10.14
CA ALA A 89 -13.16 15.76 9.89
C ALA A 89 -12.97 14.87 8.66
N VAL A 90 -14.03 14.19 8.17
CA VAL A 90 -13.96 13.32 7.00
C VAL A 90 -13.91 14.15 5.72
N GLY A 91 -12.85 14.04 4.93
CA GLY A 91 -12.69 14.82 3.70
C GLY A 91 -13.25 14.14 2.44
N TYR A 92 -13.31 12.81 2.46
CA TYR A 92 -13.70 11.99 1.33
C TYR A 92 -14.53 10.78 1.79
N VAL A 93 -15.56 10.42 1.02
CA VAL A 93 -16.24 9.13 1.16
C VAL A 93 -16.16 8.36 -0.14
N GLU A 94 -15.57 7.18 -0.05
CA GLU A 94 -15.75 6.10 -1.02
C GLU A 94 -17.09 5.42 -0.71
N GLY A 95 -18.13 5.85 -1.40
CA GLY A 95 -19.48 5.36 -1.15
C GLY A 95 -19.73 3.97 -1.71
N HIS A 96 -20.83 3.37 -1.30
CA HIS A 96 -21.34 2.14 -1.88
C HIS A 96 -21.71 2.38 -3.35
N GLY A 97 -22.37 3.48 -3.69
CA GLY A 97 -22.46 4.10 -5.01
C GLY A 97 -22.60 3.09 -6.14
N THR A 98 -23.75 2.42 -6.17
CA THR A 98 -24.04 1.33 -7.11
C THR A 98 -24.57 1.80 -8.46
N GLY A 99 -24.95 3.08 -8.58
CA GLY A 99 -25.61 3.57 -9.79
C GLY A 99 -27.09 3.20 -9.83
N THR A 100 -27.70 2.90 -8.68
CA THR A 100 -29.16 2.66 -8.59
C THR A 100 -29.85 3.95 -8.14
N PRO A 101 -30.89 4.44 -8.86
CA PRO A 101 -31.52 5.73 -8.52
C PRO A 101 -31.94 5.88 -7.06
N LEU A 102 -32.62 4.86 -6.53
CA LEU A 102 -33.10 4.85 -5.15
C LEU A 102 -31.94 4.71 -4.14
N GLY A 103 -31.00 3.80 -4.42
CA GLY A 103 -29.88 3.54 -3.52
C GLY A 103 -28.94 4.72 -3.39
N ASP A 104 -28.57 5.32 -4.51
CA ASP A 104 -27.67 6.48 -4.55
C ASP A 104 -28.31 7.70 -3.87
N SER A 105 -29.62 7.94 -4.04
CA SER A 105 -30.34 9.01 -3.35
C SER A 105 -30.35 8.82 -1.82
N ILE A 106 -30.66 7.61 -1.34
CA ILE A 106 -30.67 7.27 0.09
C ILE A 106 -29.28 7.39 0.71
N GLU A 107 -28.25 6.92 0.00
CA GLU A 107 -26.87 7.04 0.44
C GLU A 107 -26.44 8.49 0.59
N LEU A 108 -26.67 9.33 -0.42
CA LEU A 108 -26.30 10.74 -0.36
C LEU A 108 -27.01 11.48 0.77
N GLN A 109 -28.30 11.22 1.00
CA GLN A 109 -29.02 11.79 2.14
C GLN A 109 -28.41 11.39 3.48
N SER A 110 -28.07 10.10 3.63
CA SER A 110 -27.45 9.57 4.85
C SER A 110 -26.06 10.17 5.11
N LEU A 111 -25.27 10.36 4.06
CA LEU A 111 -23.97 11.05 4.13
C LEU A 111 -24.13 12.52 4.50
N GLY A 112 -25.10 13.23 3.90
CA GLY A 112 -25.38 14.63 4.24
C GLY A 112 -25.78 14.80 5.72
N ALA A 113 -26.67 13.93 6.21
CA ALA A 113 -27.17 13.95 7.60
C ALA A 113 -26.13 13.57 8.67
N THR A 114 -24.98 13.01 8.29
CA THR A 114 -23.95 12.54 9.24
C THR A 114 -22.60 13.24 9.09
N LEU A 115 -22.26 13.63 7.87
CA LEU A 115 -20.95 14.18 7.53
C LEU A 115 -21.03 15.56 6.89
N GLY A 116 -22.20 15.95 6.36
CA GLY A 116 -22.39 17.15 5.54
C GLY A 116 -22.72 18.45 6.31
N GLU A 117 -23.19 18.31 7.56
CA GLU A 117 -23.69 19.45 8.35
C GLU A 117 -22.68 20.59 8.47
N GLY A 118 -23.14 21.81 8.20
CA GLY A 118 -22.33 23.04 8.29
C GLY A 118 -21.31 23.24 7.18
N ARG A 119 -21.19 22.32 6.21
CA ARG A 119 -20.20 22.43 5.12
C ARG A 119 -20.72 23.24 3.94
N ARG A 120 -19.88 24.14 3.41
CA ARG A 120 -20.18 24.99 2.25
C ARG A 120 -18.97 25.13 1.32
N GLY A 121 -19.22 25.51 0.06
CA GLY A 121 -18.16 25.78 -0.91
C GLY A 121 -17.20 24.60 -1.11
N GLU A 122 -15.91 24.84 -0.95
CA GLU A 122 -14.85 23.82 -1.10
C GLU A 122 -14.76 22.83 0.07
N GLN A 123 -15.30 23.19 1.23
CA GLN A 123 -15.29 22.35 2.45
C GLN A 123 -16.34 21.22 2.41
N ARG A 124 -17.23 21.25 1.42
CA ARG A 124 -18.21 20.19 1.17
C ARG A 124 -17.52 18.83 1.02
N LEU A 125 -18.15 17.81 1.62
CA LEU A 125 -17.65 16.45 1.58
C LEU A 125 -17.57 15.97 0.14
N VAL A 126 -16.42 15.42 -0.24
CA VAL A 126 -16.24 14.82 -1.56
C VAL A 126 -16.72 13.37 -1.53
N VAL A 127 -17.58 13.00 -2.46
CA VAL A 127 -18.12 11.63 -2.57
C VAL A 127 -17.74 11.02 -3.91
N GLY A 128 -17.38 9.74 -3.92
CA GLY A 128 -17.06 9.00 -5.14
C GLY A 128 -17.33 7.51 -5.02
N SER A 129 -17.17 6.76 -6.12
CA SER A 129 -17.34 5.30 -6.15
C SER A 129 -16.39 4.65 -7.16
N LEU A 130 -15.61 3.67 -6.71
CA LEU A 130 -14.73 2.80 -7.51
C LEU A 130 -15.53 2.01 -8.54
N LYS A 131 -16.80 1.72 -8.26
CA LYS A 131 -17.67 0.96 -9.17
C LYS A 131 -17.85 1.67 -10.51
N SER A 132 -17.74 2.99 -10.55
CA SER A 132 -17.74 3.74 -11.82
C SER A 132 -16.56 3.39 -12.73
N ASN A 133 -15.45 2.86 -12.20
CA ASN A 133 -14.28 2.45 -12.99
C ASN A 133 -14.28 0.97 -13.36
N ILE A 134 -14.67 0.10 -12.42
CA ILE A 134 -14.46 -1.35 -12.55
C ILE A 134 -15.73 -2.19 -12.38
N GLY A 135 -16.90 -1.55 -12.22
CA GLY A 135 -18.14 -2.24 -11.88
C GLY A 135 -18.21 -2.72 -10.42
N HIS A 136 -19.28 -3.41 -10.07
CA HIS A 136 -19.52 -3.95 -8.74
C HIS A 136 -18.88 -5.34 -8.61
N THR A 137 -17.72 -5.41 -7.96
CA THR A 137 -16.94 -6.64 -7.72
C THR A 137 -17.49 -7.52 -6.58
N GLN A 138 -18.80 -7.46 -6.34
CA GLN A 138 -19.53 -8.25 -5.36
C GLN A 138 -18.84 -8.26 -3.97
N ALA A 139 -18.44 -9.44 -3.48
CA ALA A 139 -17.80 -9.63 -2.18
C ALA A 139 -16.48 -8.85 -2.02
N ALA A 140 -15.78 -8.54 -3.11
CA ALA A 140 -14.53 -7.77 -3.08
C ALA A 140 -14.75 -6.24 -3.04
N ALA A 141 -15.98 -5.75 -3.23
CA ALA A 141 -16.26 -4.33 -3.42
C ALA A 141 -15.83 -3.45 -2.24
N GLY A 142 -16.07 -3.90 -1.00
CA GLY A 142 -15.70 -3.15 0.21
C GLY A 142 -14.18 -2.98 0.34
N VAL A 143 -13.40 -4.06 0.20
CA VAL A 143 -11.94 -4.00 0.30
C VAL A 143 -11.33 -3.23 -0.89
N GLY A 144 -11.93 -3.31 -2.07
CA GLY A 144 -11.55 -2.47 -3.22
C GLY A 144 -11.71 -0.98 -2.90
N GLY A 145 -12.82 -0.59 -2.26
CA GLY A 145 -13.04 0.78 -1.79
C GLY A 145 -12.01 1.23 -0.74
N VAL A 146 -11.68 0.36 0.22
CA VAL A 146 -10.60 0.60 1.21
C VAL A 146 -9.26 0.84 0.52
N LEU A 147 -8.92 0.05 -0.49
CA LEU A 147 -7.69 0.21 -1.25
C LEU A 147 -7.66 1.55 -2.00
N LYS A 148 -8.75 1.92 -2.69
CA LYS A 148 -8.86 3.22 -3.39
C LYS A 148 -8.71 4.38 -2.42
N ALA A 149 -9.40 4.35 -1.28
CA ALA A 149 -9.33 5.40 -0.27
C ALA A 149 -7.94 5.52 0.35
N ALA A 150 -7.28 4.40 0.68
CA ALA A 150 -5.90 4.39 1.17
C ALA A 150 -4.91 4.95 0.13
N LEU A 151 -5.10 4.61 -1.15
CA LEU A 151 -4.30 5.16 -2.25
C LEU A 151 -4.56 6.66 -2.45
N ALA A 152 -5.81 7.13 -2.32
CA ALA A 152 -6.14 8.54 -2.40
C ALA A 152 -5.44 9.37 -1.30
N LEU A 153 -5.43 8.86 -0.06
CA LEU A 153 -4.67 9.46 1.04
C LEU A 153 -3.17 9.50 0.74
N ARG A 154 -2.60 8.36 0.29
CA ARG A 154 -1.17 8.23 0.00
C ARG A 154 -0.71 9.10 -1.17
N HIS A 155 -1.51 9.22 -2.22
CA HIS A 155 -1.19 10.01 -3.41
C HIS A 155 -1.68 11.46 -3.31
N GLU A 156 -2.24 11.85 -2.15
CA GLU A 156 -2.69 13.21 -1.89
C GLU A 156 -3.66 13.75 -2.96
N ARG A 157 -4.53 12.85 -3.44
CA ARG A 157 -5.45 13.13 -4.54
C ARG A 157 -6.65 12.20 -4.51
N ILE A 158 -7.84 12.78 -4.57
CA ILE A 158 -9.09 12.04 -4.74
C ILE A 158 -9.31 11.85 -6.26
N PRO A 159 -9.35 10.60 -6.77
CA PRO A 159 -9.58 10.36 -8.18
C PRO A 159 -11.02 10.69 -8.59
N LYS A 160 -11.19 11.07 -9.87
CA LYS A 160 -12.51 11.29 -10.49
C LYS A 160 -13.35 10.02 -10.44
N SER A 161 -14.63 10.16 -10.10
CA SER A 161 -15.68 9.15 -10.36
C SER A 161 -16.20 9.33 -11.79
N LEU A 162 -16.29 8.24 -12.54
CA LEU A 162 -16.66 8.27 -13.95
C LEU A 162 -18.18 8.36 -14.12
N HIS A 163 -18.59 8.74 -15.33
CA HIS A 163 -20.00 8.82 -15.78
C HIS A 163 -20.87 9.85 -15.04
N VAL A 164 -20.25 10.80 -14.36
CA VAL A 164 -20.93 11.95 -13.76
C VAL A 164 -20.91 13.11 -14.74
N GLU A 165 -21.94 13.20 -15.58
CA GLU A 165 -22.20 14.31 -16.48
C GLU A 165 -23.09 15.36 -15.81
N GLU A 166 -24.15 14.89 -15.14
CA GLU A 166 -25.06 15.74 -14.39
C GLU A 166 -25.36 15.07 -13.04
N PRO A 167 -24.96 15.69 -11.91
CA PRO A 167 -25.22 15.14 -10.59
C PRO A 167 -26.72 14.85 -10.35
N LEU A 168 -27.00 13.80 -9.57
CA LEU A 168 -28.36 13.34 -9.28
C LEU A 168 -29.29 14.48 -8.84
N ARG A 169 -30.32 14.78 -9.65
CA ARG A 169 -31.22 15.94 -9.50
C ARG A 169 -32.16 15.87 -8.31
N THR A 170 -32.43 14.68 -7.80
CA THR A 170 -33.30 14.45 -6.63
C THR A 170 -32.61 14.78 -5.30
N VAL A 171 -31.35 15.24 -5.35
CA VAL A 171 -30.51 15.52 -4.19
C VAL A 171 -30.11 17.00 -4.19
N GLY A 172 -30.38 17.68 -3.08
CA GLY A 172 -29.87 19.03 -2.80
C GLY A 172 -28.40 18.99 -2.39
N TRP A 173 -27.48 18.92 -3.36
CA TRP A 173 -26.04 18.74 -3.12
C TRP A 173 -25.45 19.83 -2.21
N GLU A 174 -25.87 21.08 -2.39
CA GLU A 174 -25.39 22.20 -1.59
C GLU A 174 -25.96 22.16 -0.17
N GLU A 175 -27.26 21.87 -0.04
CA GLU A 175 -27.96 21.74 1.25
C GLU A 175 -27.41 20.59 2.08
N LEU A 176 -27.06 19.47 1.45
CA LEU A 176 -26.43 18.33 2.10
C LEU A 176 -24.94 18.54 2.37
N GLY A 177 -24.34 19.65 1.94
CA GLY A 177 -22.91 19.90 2.13
C GLY A 177 -22.02 18.90 1.38
N LEU A 178 -22.49 18.38 0.24
CA LEU A 178 -21.83 17.35 -0.55
C LEU A 178 -21.37 17.88 -1.91
N ARG A 179 -20.36 17.22 -2.48
CA ARG A 179 -20.03 17.33 -3.90
C ARG A 179 -19.49 16.00 -4.40
N VAL A 180 -19.88 15.64 -5.61
CA VAL A 180 -19.33 14.46 -6.30
C VAL A 180 -17.94 14.75 -6.84
N ALA A 181 -17.05 13.76 -6.82
CA ALA A 181 -15.73 13.83 -7.44
C ALA A 181 -15.83 13.75 -8.98
N SER A 182 -16.51 14.68 -9.63
CA SER A 182 -16.64 14.75 -11.11
C SER A 182 -15.32 15.08 -11.82
N GLU A 183 -14.34 15.57 -11.07
CA GLU A 183 -12.94 15.76 -11.45
C GLU A 183 -12.03 15.25 -10.34
N ALA A 184 -10.75 15.05 -10.67
CA ALA A 184 -9.79 14.62 -9.67
C ALA A 184 -9.39 15.81 -8.77
N VAL A 185 -9.57 15.67 -7.47
CA VAL A 185 -9.40 16.75 -6.48
C VAL A 185 -8.04 16.60 -5.78
N PRO A 186 -7.16 17.62 -5.81
CA PRO A 186 -5.98 17.64 -4.95
C PRO A 186 -6.39 17.52 -3.48
N TRP A 187 -5.69 16.68 -2.72
CA TRP A 187 -5.99 16.44 -1.32
C TRP A 187 -4.69 16.41 -0.51
N ALA A 188 -3.97 17.52 -0.53
CA ALA A 188 -2.65 17.66 0.09
C ALA A 188 -2.68 17.43 1.61
N ARG A 189 -1.57 16.93 2.15
CA ARG A 189 -1.37 16.87 3.62
C ARG A 189 -1.44 18.27 4.23
N GLY A 190 -2.14 18.38 5.37
CA GLY A 190 -2.25 19.60 6.15
C GLY A 190 -1.73 19.43 7.58
N ALA A 191 -2.05 20.39 8.44
CA ALA A 191 -1.73 20.32 9.87
C ALA A 191 -2.57 19.27 10.61
N ALA A 192 -3.82 19.04 10.16
CA ALA A 192 -4.70 18.01 10.69
C ALA A 192 -4.64 16.76 9.79
N PRO A 193 -4.77 15.55 10.37
CA PRO A 193 -4.82 14.33 9.59
C PRO A 193 -6.06 14.28 8.71
N ARG A 194 -5.90 13.74 7.50
CA ARG A 194 -6.98 13.49 6.55
C ARG A 194 -7.68 12.17 6.87
N PHE A 195 -9.01 12.20 6.83
CA PHE A 195 -9.85 11.01 7.04
C PHE A 195 -10.70 10.71 5.80
N ALA A 196 -10.80 9.43 5.44
CA ALA A 196 -11.71 8.92 4.42
C ALA A 196 -12.71 7.94 5.03
N GLY A 197 -13.99 8.05 4.66
CA GLY A 197 -15.00 7.02 4.92
C GLY A 197 -15.09 6.03 3.76
N VAL A 198 -15.41 4.78 4.06
CA VAL A 198 -15.71 3.74 3.05
C VAL A 198 -17.00 3.04 3.43
N SER A 199 -18.00 3.09 2.56
CA SER A 199 -19.32 2.49 2.77
C SER A 199 -19.52 1.22 1.94
N SER A 200 -20.19 0.22 2.53
CA SER A 200 -20.64 -0.97 1.82
C SER A 200 -21.96 -1.46 2.38
N PHE A 201 -23.00 -1.52 1.55
CA PHE A 201 -24.37 -1.85 1.95
C PHE A 201 -24.81 -3.11 1.22
N GLY A 202 -24.94 -4.21 1.95
CA GLY A 202 -25.30 -5.51 1.37
C GLY A 202 -26.78 -5.58 1.01
N ILE A 203 -27.10 -6.26 -0.09
CA ILE A 203 -28.49 -6.49 -0.52
C ILE A 203 -29.35 -7.23 0.54
N SER A 204 -28.72 -7.92 1.49
CA SER A 204 -29.37 -8.56 2.64
C SER A 204 -29.66 -7.60 3.80
N GLY A 205 -29.37 -6.30 3.64
CA GLY A 205 -29.53 -5.25 4.64
C GLY A 205 -28.33 -5.07 5.59
N THR A 206 -27.29 -5.89 5.50
CA THR A 206 -26.10 -5.72 6.35
C THR A 206 -25.22 -4.59 5.84
N ASN A 207 -25.02 -3.56 6.66
CA ASN A 207 -24.22 -2.39 6.30
C ASN A 207 -22.89 -2.39 7.03
N ALA A 208 -21.87 -1.84 6.39
CA ALA A 208 -20.57 -1.58 6.97
C ALA A 208 -20.09 -0.17 6.60
N HIS A 209 -19.44 0.50 7.55
CA HIS A 209 -18.71 1.75 7.32
C HIS A 209 -17.35 1.71 8.01
N VAL A 210 -16.30 2.15 7.32
CA VAL A 210 -14.92 2.16 7.82
C VAL A 210 -14.36 3.57 7.71
N ILE A 211 -13.71 4.05 8.77
CA ILE A 211 -12.95 5.31 8.78
C ILE A 211 -11.46 5.00 8.66
N LEU A 212 -10.86 5.51 7.59
CA LEU A 212 -9.42 5.50 7.35
C LEU A 212 -8.82 6.85 7.70
N GLU A 213 -7.65 6.84 8.32
CA GLU A 213 -6.76 7.98 8.51
C GLU A 213 -5.53 7.82 7.63
N GLU A 214 -4.97 8.92 7.16
CA GLU A 214 -3.68 8.90 6.49
C GLU A 214 -2.57 8.28 7.36
N ALA A 215 -1.58 7.67 6.71
CA ALA A 215 -0.43 7.13 7.43
C ALA A 215 0.33 8.25 8.19
N PRO A 216 0.84 7.96 9.41
CA PRO A 216 1.75 8.86 10.11
C PRO A 216 2.93 9.25 9.21
N PRO A 217 3.50 10.44 9.39
CA PRO A 217 4.65 10.87 8.61
C PRO A 217 5.79 9.84 8.75
N GLU A 218 6.37 9.44 7.61
CA GLU A 218 7.54 8.58 7.61
C GLU A 218 8.67 9.34 8.33
N ARG A 219 9.26 8.73 9.37
CA ARG A 219 10.45 9.31 10.01
C ARG A 219 11.55 9.36 8.97
N ALA A 220 12.07 10.56 8.70
CA ALA A 220 13.23 10.73 7.83
C ALA A 220 14.36 9.84 8.36
N GLN A 221 14.71 8.79 7.62
CA GLN A 221 15.90 8.02 7.92
C GLN A 221 17.10 8.85 7.51
N GLU A 222 18.03 9.06 8.43
CA GLU A 222 19.33 9.62 8.11
C GLU A 222 19.95 8.77 7.01
N ALA A 223 20.36 9.41 5.91
CA ALA A 223 20.98 8.72 4.78
C ALA A 223 22.22 7.97 5.29
N SER A 224 22.12 6.64 5.35
CA SER A 224 23.27 5.82 5.72
C SER A 224 24.34 5.97 4.63
N ALA A 225 25.61 6.04 5.00
CA ALA A 225 26.71 6.11 4.03
C ALA A 225 26.56 4.98 3.01
N SER A 226 26.38 5.33 1.73
CA SER A 226 26.22 4.35 0.67
C SER A 226 27.46 3.46 0.61
N ARG A 227 27.25 2.15 0.67
CA ARG A 227 28.33 1.20 0.40
C ARG A 227 28.63 1.26 -1.09
N SER A 228 29.90 1.22 -1.45
CA SER A 228 30.32 1.22 -2.86
C SER A 228 30.02 -0.10 -3.58
N VAL A 229 29.71 -1.17 -2.85
CA VAL A 229 29.41 -2.50 -3.40
C VAL A 229 28.11 -3.01 -2.79
N HIS A 230 27.25 -3.52 -3.66
CA HIS A 230 25.94 -4.07 -3.35
C HIS A 230 25.90 -5.57 -3.68
N VAL A 231 25.14 -6.31 -2.87
CA VAL A 231 24.82 -7.72 -3.12
C VAL A 231 23.32 -7.81 -3.27
N LEU A 232 22.87 -8.22 -4.45
CA LEU A 232 21.46 -8.50 -4.71
C LEU A 232 21.26 -10.01 -4.78
N ALA A 233 20.39 -10.53 -3.92
CA ALA A 233 20.00 -11.94 -3.94
C ALA A 233 18.51 -12.06 -4.23
N VAL A 234 18.16 -12.88 -5.20
CA VAL A 234 16.79 -13.23 -5.57
C VAL A 234 16.62 -14.75 -5.54
N SER A 235 15.41 -15.21 -5.26
CA SER A 235 15.11 -16.64 -5.22
C SER A 235 13.69 -16.95 -5.64
N ALA A 236 13.48 -18.15 -6.18
CA ALA A 236 12.19 -18.63 -6.62
C ALA A 236 12.01 -20.14 -6.38
N ARG A 237 10.78 -20.62 -6.55
CA ARG A 237 10.42 -22.04 -6.38
C ARG A 237 10.66 -22.89 -7.65
N SER A 238 11.03 -22.29 -8.76
CA SER A 238 11.44 -22.95 -10.00
C SER A 238 12.50 -22.12 -10.72
N ALA A 239 13.27 -22.76 -11.61
CA ALA A 239 14.24 -22.06 -12.46
C ALA A 239 13.57 -21.01 -13.36
N SER A 240 12.44 -21.33 -13.99
CA SER A 240 11.70 -20.39 -14.86
C SER A 240 11.24 -19.13 -14.11
N ALA A 241 10.74 -19.29 -12.88
CA ALA A 241 10.32 -18.17 -12.05
C ALA A 241 11.52 -17.34 -11.55
N LEU A 242 12.69 -17.95 -11.38
CA LEU A 242 13.93 -17.24 -11.04
C LEU A 242 14.36 -16.34 -12.21
N THR A 243 14.32 -16.86 -13.44
CA THR A 243 14.62 -16.10 -14.67
C THR A 243 13.69 -14.88 -14.81
N GLU A 244 12.38 -15.08 -14.71
CA GLU A 244 11.39 -13.99 -14.79
C GLU A 244 11.59 -12.96 -13.66
N LEU A 245 11.91 -13.42 -12.45
CA LEU A 245 12.21 -12.53 -11.33
C LEU A 245 13.49 -11.71 -11.59
N ALA A 246 14.55 -12.33 -12.12
CA ALA A 246 15.80 -11.68 -12.45
C ALA A 246 15.60 -10.57 -13.51
N GLU A 247 14.81 -10.83 -14.55
CA GLU A 247 14.48 -9.83 -15.59
C GLU A 247 13.69 -8.63 -15.05
N ARG A 248 12.72 -8.88 -14.16
CA ARG A 248 11.97 -7.82 -13.49
C ARG A 248 12.87 -6.96 -12.61
N TYR A 249 13.77 -7.59 -11.84
CA TYR A 249 14.76 -6.86 -11.05
C TYR A 249 15.74 -6.07 -11.93
N ALA A 250 16.22 -6.64 -13.04
CA ALA A 250 17.09 -5.93 -13.98
C ALA A 250 16.40 -4.67 -14.54
N THR A 251 15.13 -4.78 -14.89
CA THR A 251 14.32 -3.64 -15.35
C THR A 251 14.15 -2.59 -14.26
N ARG A 252 13.84 -2.99 -13.02
CA ARG A 252 13.71 -2.06 -11.89
C ARG A 252 15.02 -1.36 -11.54
N LEU A 253 16.16 -2.06 -11.64
CA LEU A 253 17.49 -1.52 -11.34
C LEU A 253 17.94 -0.50 -12.37
N ARG A 254 17.56 -0.65 -13.65
CA ARG A 254 17.86 0.33 -14.70
C ARG A 254 17.16 1.67 -14.48
N SER A 255 15.96 1.66 -13.91
CA SER A 255 15.19 2.89 -13.63
C SER A 255 15.39 3.41 -12.20
N ALA A 256 16.18 2.72 -11.37
CA ALA A 256 16.42 3.11 -9.99
C ALA A 256 17.45 4.24 -9.90
N ALA A 257 17.20 5.22 -9.04
CA ALA A 257 18.22 6.17 -8.64
C ALA A 257 19.32 5.45 -7.85
N ALA A 258 20.55 5.97 -7.91
CA ALA A 258 21.69 5.37 -7.22
C ALA A 258 21.47 5.23 -5.71
N SER A 259 20.71 6.15 -5.10
CA SER A 259 20.32 6.11 -3.68
C SER A 259 19.42 4.93 -3.32
N GLU A 260 18.64 4.38 -4.27
CA GLU A 260 17.67 3.31 -4.02
C GLU A 260 18.29 1.89 -4.10
N ILE A 261 19.47 1.75 -4.71
CA ILE A 261 20.08 0.44 -4.99
C ILE A 261 20.32 -0.35 -3.69
N GLY A 262 20.78 0.35 -2.64
CA GLY A 262 20.97 -0.22 -1.31
C GLY A 262 19.66 -0.76 -0.73
N ASP A 263 18.57 -0.02 -0.84
CA ASP A 263 17.26 -0.38 -0.31
C ASP A 263 16.63 -1.56 -1.07
N LEU A 264 16.82 -1.62 -2.40
CA LEU A 264 16.40 -2.76 -3.21
C LEU A 264 17.11 -4.04 -2.78
N CYS A 265 18.43 -3.98 -2.58
CA CYS A 265 19.23 -5.11 -2.11
C CYS A 265 18.83 -5.53 -0.69
N TYR A 266 18.69 -4.56 0.22
CA TYR A 266 18.24 -4.81 1.59
C TYR A 266 16.88 -5.49 1.63
N THR A 267 15.92 -4.99 0.84
CA THR A 267 14.56 -5.52 0.78
C THR A 267 14.54 -6.95 0.22
N ALA A 268 15.30 -7.20 -0.86
CA ALA A 268 15.41 -8.54 -1.45
C ALA A 268 16.02 -9.56 -0.47
N LEU A 269 17.03 -9.15 0.30
CA LEU A 269 17.72 -10.03 1.26
C LEU A 269 16.94 -10.24 2.56
N SER A 270 16.33 -9.19 3.12
CA SER A 270 15.81 -9.19 4.49
C SER A 270 14.29 -9.28 4.58
N ARG A 271 13.58 -8.96 3.49
CA ARG A 271 12.11 -8.81 3.47
C ARG A 271 11.46 -9.73 2.42
N ARG A 272 12.15 -10.78 2.00
CA ARG A 272 11.65 -11.83 1.11
C ARG A 272 11.99 -13.21 1.66
N THR A 273 11.16 -14.18 1.31
CA THR A 273 11.43 -15.60 1.59
C THR A 273 12.52 -16.12 0.66
N HIS A 274 13.45 -16.91 1.19
CA HIS A 274 14.55 -17.51 0.43
C HIS A 274 14.21 -18.94 -0.01
N HIS A 275 13.90 -19.12 -1.28
CA HIS A 275 13.49 -20.39 -1.89
C HIS A 275 14.67 -21.23 -2.40
N ALA A 276 14.40 -22.36 -3.05
CA ALA A 276 15.40 -23.33 -3.48
C ALA A 276 16.30 -22.82 -4.62
N HIS A 277 15.73 -22.25 -5.67
CA HIS A 277 16.50 -21.69 -6.78
C HIS A 277 16.93 -20.27 -6.42
N ARG A 278 18.24 -20.03 -6.36
CA ARG A 278 18.81 -18.76 -5.88
C ARG A 278 19.80 -18.21 -6.88
N LEU A 279 19.75 -16.89 -7.06
CA LEU A 279 20.72 -16.12 -7.82
C LEU A 279 21.22 -14.96 -6.94
N ALA A 280 22.53 -14.86 -6.79
CA ALA A 280 23.18 -13.71 -6.17
C ALA A 280 24.12 -13.03 -7.17
N VAL A 281 24.06 -11.70 -7.24
CA VAL A 281 24.95 -10.87 -8.05
C VAL A 281 25.60 -9.78 -7.19
N VAL A 282 26.86 -9.44 -7.52
CA VAL A 282 27.64 -8.43 -6.82
C VAL A 282 28.06 -7.33 -7.79
N GLY A 283 27.80 -6.07 -7.44
CA GLY A 283 28.09 -4.93 -8.32
C GLY A 283 28.03 -3.60 -7.59
N GLU A 284 28.52 -2.55 -8.24
CA GLU A 284 28.61 -1.20 -7.66
C GLU A 284 27.42 -0.33 -8.06
N THR A 285 26.89 -0.53 -9.27
CA THR A 285 25.80 0.26 -9.82
C THR A 285 24.57 -0.60 -10.15
N GLY A 286 23.40 0.05 -10.25
CA GLY A 286 22.18 -0.62 -10.73
C GLY A 286 22.36 -1.23 -12.13
N ALA A 287 23.09 -0.56 -13.01
CA ALA A 287 23.40 -1.05 -14.36
C ALA A 287 24.28 -2.32 -14.32
N ASP A 288 25.25 -2.38 -13.41
CA ASP A 288 26.09 -3.57 -13.25
C ASP A 288 25.29 -4.77 -12.78
N LEU A 289 24.48 -4.57 -11.74
CA LEU A 289 23.62 -5.62 -11.20
C LEU A 289 22.61 -6.10 -12.24
N ALA A 290 21.99 -5.20 -13.00
CA ALA A 290 21.04 -5.54 -14.06
C ALA A 290 21.69 -6.41 -15.14
N ARG A 291 22.89 -6.05 -15.60
CA ARG A 291 23.62 -6.80 -16.62
C ARG A 291 23.98 -8.22 -16.16
N LEU A 292 24.39 -8.36 -14.89
CA LEU A 292 24.72 -9.66 -14.28
C LEU A 292 23.50 -10.56 -14.10
N LEU A 293 22.34 -9.99 -13.76
CA LEU A 293 21.08 -10.72 -13.70
C LEU A 293 20.71 -11.27 -15.08
N GLU A 294 20.82 -10.46 -16.12
CA GLU A 294 20.48 -10.85 -17.50
C GLU A 294 21.46 -11.85 -18.11
N SER A 295 22.76 -11.75 -17.79
CA SER A 295 23.73 -12.74 -18.25
C SER A 295 23.45 -14.12 -17.65
N THR A 296 23.06 -14.15 -16.37
CA THR A 296 22.76 -15.42 -15.68
C THR A 296 21.45 -16.03 -16.15
N ALA A 297 20.43 -15.20 -16.43
CA ALA A 297 19.19 -15.63 -17.08
C ALA A 297 19.41 -16.30 -18.46
N ARG A 298 20.54 -16.01 -19.13
CA ARG A 298 20.93 -16.58 -20.44
C ARG A 298 21.97 -17.69 -20.33
N ASP A 299 22.13 -18.27 -19.13
CA ASP A 299 23.10 -19.34 -18.82
C ASP A 299 24.55 -18.99 -19.18
N ARG A 300 24.94 -17.72 -18.95
CA ARG A 300 26.32 -17.26 -19.09
C ARG A 300 26.93 -17.06 -17.71
N ALA A 301 27.81 -17.99 -17.33
CA ALA A 301 28.55 -17.90 -16.07
C ALA A 301 29.41 -16.62 -15.99
N SER A 302 29.41 -15.98 -14.83
CA SER A 302 30.26 -14.82 -14.50
C SER A 302 30.84 -15.01 -13.10
N HIS A 303 32.07 -14.56 -12.86
CA HIS A 303 32.68 -14.59 -11.52
C HIS A 303 31.92 -13.73 -10.49
N ALA A 304 31.05 -12.84 -10.94
CA ALA A 304 30.23 -11.96 -10.10
C ALA A 304 28.77 -12.44 -9.96
N SER A 305 28.43 -13.64 -10.47
CA SER A 305 27.13 -14.26 -10.28
C SER A 305 27.28 -15.70 -9.75
N ILE A 306 26.33 -16.10 -8.89
CA ILE A 306 26.24 -17.48 -8.39
C ILE A 306 24.78 -17.90 -8.49
N GLU A 307 24.54 -18.96 -9.27
CA GLU A 307 23.27 -19.68 -9.29
C GLU A 307 23.45 -21.00 -8.54
N ALA A 308 22.49 -21.33 -7.68
CA ALA A 308 22.50 -22.59 -6.95
C ALA A 308 21.08 -23.04 -6.60
N GLU A 309 20.90 -24.35 -6.54
CA GLU A 309 19.78 -24.96 -5.84
C GLU A 309 20.16 -25.20 -4.38
N ALA A 310 19.28 -24.80 -3.45
CA ALA A 310 19.56 -24.87 -2.03
C ALA A 310 19.53 -26.33 -1.53
N GLU A 311 20.70 -26.88 -1.23
CA GLU A 311 20.86 -28.08 -0.40
C GLU A 311 20.83 -27.73 1.09
N SER A 312 20.66 -28.74 1.96
CA SER A 312 20.70 -28.58 3.43
C SER A 312 21.94 -27.81 3.93
N ALA A 313 21.85 -27.21 5.13
CA ALA A 313 22.89 -26.35 5.69
C ALA A 313 24.29 -26.99 5.61
N ARG A 314 25.20 -26.34 4.85
CA ARG A 314 26.57 -26.82 4.65
C ARG A 314 27.41 -26.61 5.91
N LYS A 315 28.27 -27.57 6.24
CA LYS A 315 29.27 -27.41 7.32
C LYS A 315 30.34 -26.42 6.86
N VAL A 316 30.55 -25.37 7.64
CA VAL A 316 31.53 -24.30 7.32
C VAL A 316 32.79 -24.50 8.15
N VAL A 317 33.95 -24.45 7.51
CA VAL A 317 35.28 -24.45 8.15
C VAL A 317 35.97 -23.12 7.87
N PHE A 318 36.39 -22.43 8.93
CA PHE A 318 37.22 -21.22 8.80
C PHE A 318 38.70 -21.60 8.86
N VAL A 319 39.43 -21.31 7.79
CA VAL A 319 40.88 -21.54 7.71
C VAL A 319 41.61 -20.23 7.93
N PHE A 320 42.50 -20.21 8.93
CA PHE A 320 43.33 -19.05 9.26
C PHE A 320 44.75 -19.29 8.75
N PRO A 321 45.16 -18.69 7.62
CA PRO A 321 46.49 -18.91 7.08
C PRO A 321 47.58 -18.33 7.99
N GLY A 322 48.76 -18.96 7.97
CA GLY A 322 49.95 -18.48 8.67
C GLY A 322 50.56 -17.22 8.04
N GLN A 323 51.80 -16.91 8.41
CA GLN A 323 52.45 -15.61 8.18
C GLN A 323 52.71 -15.23 6.69
N GLY A 324 52.54 -16.14 5.74
CA GLY A 324 52.92 -15.97 4.33
C GLY A 324 51.98 -15.13 3.45
N GLY A 325 50.82 -14.68 3.96
CA GLY A 325 49.81 -13.95 3.15
C GLY A 325 49.95 -12.42 3.11
N SER A 326 50.81 -11.81 3.93
CA SER A 326 50.70 -10.38 4.26
C SER A 326 51.16 -9.44 3.13
N GLY A 327 50.24 -8.68 2.53
CA GLY A 327 50.55 -7.57 1.61
C GLY A 327 50.35 -6.19 2.25
N ALA A 328 51.09 -5.17 1.80
CA ALA A 328 51.17 -3.84 2.41
C ALA A 328 49.82 -3.06 2.51
N ALA A 329 48.78 -3.45 1.78
CA ALA A 329 47.47 -2.79 1.75
C ALA A 329 46.32 -3.64 2.34
N TRP A 330 46.63 -4.67 3.13
CA TRP A 330 45.63 -5.62 3.62
C TRP A 330 44.48 -4.97 4.42
N GLY A 331 43.27 -5.19 3.91
CA GLY A 331 42.01 -4.86 4.56
C GLY A 331 41.53 -3.42 4.42
N GLY A 332 42.35 -2.46 3.94
CA GLY A 332 42.09 -1.01 4.01
C GLY A 332 40.67 -0.55 3.60
N SER A 333 40.08 -1.15 2.56
CA SER A 333 38.70 -0.90 2.12
C SER A 333 37.65 -1.43 3.11
N CYS A 334 37.89 -2.60 3.72
CA CYS A 334 37.02 -3.21 4.74
C CYS A 334 36.93 -2.36 6.02
N TRP A 335 38.01 -1.68 6.42
CA TRP A 335 38.01 -0.80 7.60
C TRP A 335 37.26 0.51 7.40
N ARG A 336 37.27 1.02 6.16
CA ARG A 336 36.55 2.24 5.80
C ARG A 336 35.07 1.97 5.54
N GLY A 337 34.73 0.80 4.97
CA GLY A 337 33.36 0.41 4.64
C GLY A 337 32.57 -0.36 5.72
N SER A 338 33.20 -0.83 6.80
CA SER A 338 32.53 -1.61 7.86
C SER A 338 32.85 -1.12 9.27
N ALA A 339 31.85 -0.60 9.96
CA ALA A 339 31.94 -0.19 11.36
C ALA A 339 32.31 -1.37 12.30
N CYS A 340 31.92 -2.60 11.96
CA CYS A 340 32.23 -3.79 12.76
C CYS A 340 33.72 -4.14 12.67
N SER A 341 34.28 -4.16 11.46
CA SER A 341 35.71 -4.39 11.21
C SER A 341 36.57 -3.29 11.86
N ALA A 342 36.15 -2.03 11.72
CA ALA A 342 36.82 -0.90 12.37
C ALA A 342 36.80 -1.00 13.91
N ARG A 343 35.67 -1.36 14.52
CA ARG A 343 35.54 -1.54 15.98
C ARG A 343 36.39 -2.70 16.49
N ARG A 344 36.37 -3.84 15.81
CA ARG A 344 37.15 -5.03 16.20
C ARG A 344 38.64 -4.75 16.16
N SER A 345 39.11 -4.04 15.14
CA SER A 345 40.51 -3.68 15.14
C SER A 345 40.90 -2.61 16.15
N ARG A 346 40.07 -1.58 16.35
CA ARG A 346 40.35 -0.62 17.43
C ARG A 346 40.49 -1.34 18.78
N ARG A 347 39.70 -2.38 19.03
CA ARG A 347 39.87 -3.27 20.19
C ARG A 347 41.18 -4.07 20.15
N ALA A 348 41.56 -4.65 19.01
CA ALA A 348 42.82 -5.40 18.87
C ALA A 348 44.05 -4.51 19.08
N ARG A 349 44.08 -3.31 18.47
CA ARG A 349 45.15 -2.31 18.65
C ARG A 349 45.27 -1.81 20.09
N ARG A 350 44.14 -1.67 20.81
CA ARG A 350 44.14 -1.35 22.24
C ARG A 350 44.72 -2.47 23.10
N ARG A 351 44.47 -3.74 22.74
CA ARG A 351 45.04 -4.91 23.43
C ARG A 351 46.52 -5.13 23.13
N SER A 352 46.99 -4.80 21.93
CA SER A 352 48.41 -4.87 21.58
C SER A 352 49.24 -3.69 22.11
N GLY A 353 48.59 -2.55 22.37
CA GLY A 353 49.23 -1.35 22.94
C GLY A 353 49.34 -1.35 24.47
N SER A 354 48.66 -2.25 25.19
CA SER A 354 48.79 -2.39 26.65
C SER A 354 49.99 -3.24 27.08
N THR A 355 50.77 -3.79 26.15
CA THR A 355 51.92 -4.67 26.41
C THR A 355 53.29 -4.00 26.19
N SER A 356 53.36 -2.67 25.99
CA SER A 356 54.64 -1.95 25.76
C SER A 356 54.99 -0.88 26.79
N ARG A 357 54.39 -0.88 27.99
CA ARG A 357 54.92 -0.15 29.16
C ARG A 357 55.35 -1.16 30.21
N GLY A 358 56.62 -1.56 30.16
CA GLY A 358 57.19 -2.53 31.08
C GLY A 358 58.45 -3.18 30.53
N ARG A 359 59.50 -2.38 30.34
CA ARG A 359 60.89 -2.74 30.63
C ARG A 359 61.62 -1.50 31.10
#